data_AF-D1AGQ9-F1
#
_entry.id   AF-D1AGQ9-F1
#
_cell.length_a   1.000
_cell.length_b   1.000
_cell.length_c   1.000
_cell.angle_alpha   90.00
_cell.angle_beta   90.00
_cell.angle_gamma   90.00
#
_symmetry.space_group_name_H-M   'P 1'
#
loop_
_entity.id
_entity.type
_entity.pdbx_description
1 polymer ?
#
loop_
_entity_poly.entity_id
_entity_poly.type
_entity_poly.pdbx_seq_one_letter_code
_entity_poly.pdbx_strand_id
1 'polypeptide(L)'
;MKKGILIILLVLMVLSCGTSKKVTLPDKDIKIENETVFFKNEKYTGKINLKDKNSVSGFITFKDGHLDGPTELKNDKKQMYTKFNIVNNQFEGETVVKNADQGINMTVNYNNGKIVKLLGDYSKTVKYDITFVDGLANGWFESEGEKFVFSDGVLTLEEDGITTEVKYYVNQETGDMGMEFFINGKSAGRDEKPNKVFGMEYFRIIAISSILEENSKGKDK
;
A
#
# COMPACT_ATOMS: atom_id res chain seq x y z
N MET A 1 -47.02 13.42 -2.93
CA MET A 1 -46.10 13.68 -1.80
C MET A 1 -44.96 12.64 -1.64
N LYS A 2 -44.52 11.93 -2.70
CA LYS A 2 -43.47 10.88 -2.59
C LYS A 2 -42.14 11.18 -3.31
N LYS A 3 -42.07 12.25 -4.12
CA LYS A 3 -40.85 12.61 -4.89
C LYS A 3 -39.99 13.73 -4.25
N GLY A 4 -40.58 14.55 -3.37
CA GLY A 4 -39.86 15.63 -2.67
C GLY A 4 -39.00 15.15 -1.48
N ILE A 5 -39.41 14.07 -0.81
CA ILE A 5 -38.68 13.51 0.34
C ILE A 5 -37.35 12.88 -0.09
N LEU A 6 -37.30 12.27 -1.29
CA LEU A 6 -36.09 11.62 -1.80
C LEU A 6 -34.98 12.63 -2.13
N ILE A 7 -35.35 13.81 -2.65
CA ILE A 7 -34.41 14.88 -2.99
C ILE A 7 -33.85 15.55 -1.72
N ILE A 8 -34.69 15.72 -0.67
CA ILE A 8 -34.24 16.26 0.62
C ILE A 8 -33.29 15.27 1.34
N LEU A 9 -33.53 13.96 1.21
CA LEU A 9 -32.61 12.92 1.73
C LEU A 9 -31.25 12.95 1.00
N LEU A 10 -31.25 13.12 -0.32
CA LEU A 10 -30.04 13.24 -1.14
C LEU A 10 -29.24 14.49 -0.79
N VAL A 11 -29.89 15.65 -0.63
CA VAL A 11 -29.22 16.92 -0.28
C VAL A 11 -28.64 16.89 1.15
N LEU A 12 -29.29 16.19 2.09
CA LEU A 12 -28.74 15.97 3.44
C LEU A 12 -27.51 15.03 3.43
N MET A 13 -27.40 14.07 2.50
CA MET A 13 -26.19 13.27 2.33
C MET A 13 -25.01 14.08 1.76
N VAL A 14 -25.26 15.10 0.93
CA VAL A 14 -24.19 15.94 0.37
C VAL A 14 -23.62 16.93 1.40
N LEU A 15 -24.42 17.36 2.38
CA LEU A 15 -24.01 18.31 3.42
C LEU A 15 -23.26 17.68 4.61
N SER A 16 -23.19 16.34 4.70
CA SER A 16 -22.28 15.67 5.64
C SER A 16 -20.85 15.54 5.10
N CYS A 17 -20.49 16.27 4.03
CA CYS A 17 -19.11 16.65 3.73
C CYS A 17 -18.58 17.56 4.86
N GLY A 18 -18.49 16.99 6.05
CA GLY A 18 -17.79 17.57 7.17
C GLY A 18 -16.37 17.84 6.72
N THR A 19 -15.93 19.08 6.87
CA THR A 19 -14.51 19.42 6.87
C THR A 19 -13.75 18.32 7.60
N SER A 20 -12.87 17.60 6.90
CA SER A 20 -12.19 16.44 7.47
C SER A 20 -11.64 16.82 8.84
N LYS A 21 -12.11 16.18 9.92
CA LYS A 21 -11.63 16.49 11.28
C LYS A 21 -10.10 16.33 11.27
N LYS A 22 -9.38 17.26 11.89
CA LYS A 22 -7.91 17.19 12.01
C LYS A 22 -7.57 17.14 13.49
N VAL A 23 -6.91 16.06 13.91
CA VAL A 23 -6.40 15.88 15.28
C VAL A 23 -4.88 15.88 15.22
N THR A 24 -4.22 16.42 16.25
CA THR A 24 -2.75 16.35 16.39
C THR A 24 -2.44 15.63 17.69
N LEU A 25 -1.59 14.61 17.63
CA LEU A 25 -1.19 13.85 18.82
C LEU A 25 -0.11 14.60 19.65
N PRO A 26 -0.05 14.36 20.98
CA PRO A 26 -0.96 13.51 21.76
C PRO A 26 -2.34 14.18 21.97
N ASP A 27 -3.38 13.36 21.99
CA ASP A 27 -4.77 13.76 22.26
C ASP A 27 -5.48 12.68 23.09
N LYS A 28 -5.99 13.07 24.27
CA LYS A 28 -6.65 12.18 25.23
C LYS A 28 -8.00 11.63 24.74
N ASP A 29 -8.62 12.30 23.77
CA ASP A 29 -9.91 11.90 23.22
C ASP A 29 -9.76 10.83 22.12
N ILE A 30 -8.51 10.56 21.68
CA ILE A 30 -8.19 9.47 20.76
C ILE A 30 -8.08 8.15 21.52
N LYS A 31 -8.83 7.14 21.04
CA LYS A 31 -8.79 5.76 21.53
C LYS A 31 -8.71 4.79 20.35
N ILE A 32 -8.14 3.62 20.60
CA ILE A 32 -8.06 2.53 19.62
C ILE A 32 -8.62 1.27 20.28
N GLU A 33 -9.62 0.67 19.65
CA GLU A 33 -10.24 -0.59 20.09
C GLU A 33 -10.41 -1.49 18.87
N ASN A 34 -9.90 -2.72 18.91
CA ASN A 34 -9.95 -3.67 17.78
C ASN A 34 -9.54 -3.01 16.45
N GLU A 35 -8.40 -2.32 16.44
CA GLU A 35 -7.86 -1.59 15.27
C GLU A 35 -8.73 -0.45 14.73
N THR A 36 -9.84 -0.13 15.41
CA THR A 36 -10.73 0.97 15.06
C THR A 36 -10.36 2.19 15.87
N VAL A 37 -10.16 3.32 15.19
CA VAL A 37 -9.80 4.60 15.80
C VAL A 37 -11.07 5.38 16.13
N PHE A 38 -11.14 5.86 17.38
CA PHE A 38 -12.24 6.67 17.89
C PHE A 38 -11.73 8.04 18.33
N PHE A 39 -12.56 9.07 18.16
CA PHE A 39 -12.37 10.41 18.73
C PHE A 39 -13.64 10.79 19.48
N LYS A 40 -13.54 11.10 20.78
CA LYS A 40 -14.70 11.40 21.64
C LYS A 40 -15.77 10.28 21.60
N ASN A 41 -15.32 9.03 21.55
CA ASN A 41 -16.13 7.80 21.47
C ASN A 41 -16.96 7.63 20.18
N GLU A 42 -16.70 8.44 19.15
CA GLU A 42 -17.24 8.23 17.80
C GLU A 42 -16.16 7.66 16.89
N LYS A 43 -16.55 6.81 15.93
CA LYS A 43 -15.63 6.33 14.87
C LYS A 43 -15.01 7.52 14.16
N TYR A 44 -13.69 7.52 14.05
CA TYR A 44 -12.97 8.68 13.55
C TYR A 44 -12.97 8.74 12.03
N THR A 45 -13.39 9.88 11.48
CA THR A 45 -13.23 10.22 10.06
C THR A 45 -12.48 11.54 9.97
N GLY A 46 -11.28 11.50 9.40
CA GLY A 46 -10.39 12.65 9.35
C GLY A 46 -8.92 12.29 9.30
N LYS A 47 -8.08 13.31 9.52
CA LYS A 47 -6.61 13.21 9.51
C LYS A 47 -6.05 13.29 10.92
N ILE A 48 -5.17 12.38 11.29
CA ILE A 48 -4.36 12.46 12.51
C ILE A 48 -2.95 12.91 12.10
N ASN A 49 -2.49 14.03 12.64
CA ASN A 49 -1.13 14.51 12.46
C ASN A 49 -0.24 14.02 13.60
N LEU A 50 0.91 13.47 13.25
CA LEU A 50 1.97 13.06 14.17
C LEU A 50 3.03 14.15 14.13
N LYS A 51 3.21 14.85 15.26
CA LYS A 51 4.20 15.92 15.42
C LYS A 51 5.16 15.57 16.55
N ASP A 52 6.09 14.66 16.29
CA ASP A 52 7.29 14.58 17.12
C ASP A 52 8.52 14.95 16.29
N LYS A 53 9.34 15.86 16.85
CA LYS A 53 10.65 16.22 16.31
C LYS A 53 11.66 15.07 16.40
N ASN A 54 11.39 14.04 17.22
CA ASN A 54 12.37 13.04 17.64
C ASN A 54 11.93 11.57 17.46
N SER A 55 10.86 11.27 16.71
CA SER A 55 10.46 9.87 16.43
C SER A 55 9.71 9.75 15.12
N VAL A 56 8.39 9.92 15.13
CA VAL A 56 7.50 9.71 13.99
C VAL A 56 6.80 11.02 13.68
N SER A 57 6.84 11.40 12.41
CA SER A 57 6.16 12.57 11.89
C SER A 57 5.34 12.21 10.67
N GLY A 58 4.35 13.05 10.35
CA GLY A 58 3.52 12.91 9.17
C GLY A 58 2.03 12.90 9.52
N PHE A 59 1.24 12.17 8.74
CA PHE A 59 -0.20 12.08 8.95
C PHE A 59 -0.77 10.75 8.49
N ILE A 60 -1.89 10.38 9.11
CA ILE A 60 -2.67 9.18 8.78
C ILE A 60 -4.12 9.60 8.57
N THR A 61 -4.76 9.10 7.52
CA THR A 61 -6.17 9.40 7.23
C THR A 61 -7.05 8.19 7.55
N PHE A 62 -8.21 8.47 8.14
CA PHE A 62 -9.19 7.48 8.54
C PHE A 62 -10.57 7.84 8.00
N LYS A 63 -11.36 6.81 7.74
CA LYS A 63 -12.80 6.85 7.52
C LYS A 63 -13.47 5.76 8.34
N ASP A 64 -14.47 6.14 9.11
CA ASP A 64 -15.21 5.25 10.00
C ASP A 64 -14.30 4.43 10.94
N GLY A 65 -13.21 5.05 11.38
CA GLY A 65 -12.21 4.47 12.28
C GLY A 65 -11.18 3.55 11.62
N HIS A 66 -11.24 3.35 10.30
CA HIS A 66 -10.30 2.50 9.56
C HIS A 66 -9.44 3.32 8.61
N LEU A 67 -8.25 2.80 8.27
CA LEU A 67 -7.37 3.44 7.29
C LEU A 67 -8.08 3.59 5.94
N ASP A 68 -8.26 4.84 5.53
CA ASP A 68 -8.85 5.21 4.25
C ASP A 68 -8.42 6.64 3.96
N GLY A 69 -7.82 6.84 2.80
CA GLY A 69 -7.20 8.06 2.34
C GLY A 69 -5.67 8.02 2.40
N PRO A 70 -5.03 9.17 2.09
CA PRO A 70 -3.59 9.28 2.02
C PRO A 70 -2.95 9.19 3.41
N THR A 71 -1.81 8.53 3.49
CA THR A 71 -0.98 8.41 4.69
C THR A 71 0.47 8.64 4.31
N GLU A 72 1.17 9.41 5.13
CA GLU A 72 2.60 9.66 4.98
C GLU A 72 3.23 9.65 6.37
N LEU A 73 4.21 8.78 6.58
CA LEU A 73 4.88 8.59 7.85
C LEU A 73 6.39 8.59 7.63
N LYS A 74 7.09 9.33 8.47
CA LYS A 74 8.55 9.42 8.49
C LYS A 74 9.05 9.16 9.90
N ASN A 75 9.96 8.20 10.04
CA ASN A 75 10.69 7.95 11.27
C ASN A 75 12.19 8.18 11.05
N ASP A 76 12.68 9.33 11.49
CA ASP A 76 14.08 9.73 11.31
C ASP A 76 15.04 8.82 12.09
N LYS A 77 14.64 8.33 13.28
CA LYS A 77 15.46 7.43 14.09
C LYS A 77 15.66 6.06 13.44
N LYS A 78 14.63 5.54 12.76
CA LYS A 78 14.64 4.24 12.08
C LYS A 78 14.92 4.36 10.58
N GLN A 79 15.30 5.55 10.11
CA GLN A 79 15.53 5.87 8.69
C GLN A 79 14.42 5.34 7.76
N MET A 80 13.18 5.42 8.24
CA MET A 80 12.01 4.84 7.57
C MET A 80 11.14 5.96 7.01
N TYR A 81 10.69 5.78 5.78
CA TYR A 81 9.69 6.63 5.15
C TYR A 81 8.68 5.76 4.44
N THR A 82 7.40 5.99 4.71
CA THR A 82 6.32 5.33 4.00
C THR A 82 5.25 6.33 3.59
N LYS A 83 4.77 6.17 2.36
CA LYS A 83 3.68 6.95 1.78
C LYS A 83 2.78 5.98 1.06
N PHE A 84 1.48 6.05 1.28
CA PHE A 84 0.50 5.22 0.61
C PHE A 84 -0.87 5.87 0.64
N ASN A 85 -1.78 5.39 -0.17
CA ASN A 85 -3.18 5.81 -0.16
C ASN A 85 -4.07 4.58 -0.28
N ILE A 86 -5.12 4.54 0.54
CA ILE A 86 -6.08 3.45 0.57
C ILE A 86 -7.45 4.02 0.23
N VAL A 87 -8.18 3.42 -0.70
CA VAL A 87 -9.56 3.78 -1.01
C VAL A 87 -10.38 2.52 -1.00
N ASN A 88 -11.45 2.46 -0.20
CA ASN A 88 -12.30 1.27 -0.10
C ASN A 88 -11.50 -0.01 0.18
N ASN A 89 -10.55 0.06 1.10
CA ASN A 89 -9.68 -1.06 1.50
C ASN A 89 -8.73 -1.59 0.40
N GLN A 90 -8.46 -0.81 -0.65
CA GLN A 90 -7.50 -1.12 -1.70
C GLN A 90 -6.44 -0.03 -1.81
N PHE A 91 -5.21 -0.38 -2.16
CA PHE A 91 -4.20 0.63 -2.50
C PHE A 91 -4.58 1.36 -3.78
N GLU A 92 -4.29 2.65 -3.81
CA GLU A 92 -4.57 3.49 -4.97
C GLU A 92 -3.46 4.51 -5.18
N GLY A 93 -2.96 4.62 -6.41
CA GLY A 93 -1.85 5.50 -6.76
C GLY A 93 -0.49 5.01 -6.24
N GLU A 94 0.40 5.95 -5.94
CA GLU A 94 1.78 5.67 -5.56
C GLU A 94 1.92 5.26 -4.08
N THR A 95 2.50 4.09 -3.85
CA THR A 95 2.98 3.62 -2.54
C THR A 95 4.51 3.60 -2.54
N VAL A 96 5.13 4.30 -1.59
CA VAL A 96 6.57 4.39 -1.42
C VAL A 96 6.95 3.80 -0.07
N VAL A 97 7.94 2.92 -0.04
CA VAL A 97 8.53 2.37 1.18
C VAL A 97 10.04 2.50 1.10
N LYS A 98 10.63 3.24 2.03
CA LYS A 98 12.08 3.39 2.18
C LYS A 98 12.47 3.01 3.59
N ASN A 99 13.48 2.16 3.71
CA ASN A 99 14.13 1.81 4.96
C ASN A 99 15.62 1.64 4.67
N ALA A 100 16.43 2.65 5.03
CA ALA A 100 17.85 2.66 4.71
C ALA A 100 18.62 1.53 5.44
N ASP A 101 18.23 1.23 6.68
CA ASP A 101 18.86 0.18 7.50
C ASP A 101 18.66 -1.21 6.86
N GLN A 102 17.50 -1.43 6.25
CA GLN A 102 17.17 -2.68 5.54
C GLN A 102 17.52 -2.63 4.04
N GLY A 103 18.07 -1.52 3.54
CA GLY A 103 18.36 -1.33 2.12
C GLY A 103 17.12 -1.42 1.22
N ILE A 104 15.95 -1.02 1.73
CA ILE A 104 14.69 -1.02 0.98
C ILE A 104 14.45 0.38 0.42
N ASN A 105 14.21 0.48 -0.88
CA ASN A 105 13.78 1.69 -1.56
C ASN A 105 12.85 1.30 -2.71
N MET A 106 11.57 1.13 -2.39
CA MET A 106 10.57 0.56 -3.30
C MET A 106 9.45 1.57 -3.54
N THR A 107 8.99 1.62 -4.78
CA THR A 107 7.80 2.34 -5.23
C THR A 107 6.92 1.38 -6.00
N VAL A 108 5.66 1.29 -5.60
CA VAL A 108 4.63 0.48 -6.25
C VAL A 108 3.49 1.40 -6.63
N ASN A 109 3.10 1.38 -7.90
CA ASN A 109 1.93 2.13 -8.35
C ASN A 109 0.74 1.19 -8.48
N TYR A 110 -0.40 1.62 -7.96
CA TYR A 110 -1.66 0.91 -7.99
C TYR A 110 -2.71 1.68 -8.79
N ASN A 111 -3.59 0.96 -9.46
CA ASN A 111 -4.80 1.48 -10.10
C ASN A 111 -5.96 0.52 -9.81
N ASN A 112 -6.97 0.98 -9.10
CA ASN A 112 -8.10 0.18 -8.62
C ASN A 112 -7.65 -1.09 -7.90
N GLY A 113 -6.68 -0.95 -6.97
CA GLY A 113 -6.13 -2.07 -6.18
C GLY A 113 -5.15 -2.99 -6.91
N LYS A 114 -4.91 -2.80 -8.22
CA LYS A 114 -4.01 -3.63 -9.02
C LYS A 114 -2.66 -2.95 -9.21
N ILE A 115 -1.57 -3.73 -9.16
CA ILE A 115 -0.24 -3.21 -9.46
C ILE A 115 -0.16 -2.87 -10.94
N VAL A 116 0.29 -1.65 -11.25
CA VAL A 116 0.63 -1.22 -12.61
C VAL A 116 2.13 -0.98 -12.79
N LYS A 117 2.87 -0.73 -11.70
CA LYS A 117 4.33 -0.58 -11.75
C LYS A 117 5.01 -1.00 -10.45
N LEU A 118 6.14 -1.68 -10.57
CA LEU A 118 7.10 -2.01 -9.51
C LEU A 118 8.43 -1.35 -9.86
N LEU A 119 8.95 -0.51 -8.97
CA LEU A 119 10.22 0.19 -9.16
C LEU A 119 11.02 0.20 -7.86
N GLY A 120 12.31 -0.10 -7.94
CA GLY A 120 13.24 0.17 -6.85
C GLY A 120 14.06 -1.04 -6.43
N ASP A 121 14.62 -0.95 -5.22
CA ASP A 121 15.61 -1.89 -4.68
C ASP A 121 15.10 -2.54 -3.39
N TYR A 122 15.31 -3.86 -3.28
CA TYR A 122 15.09 -4.62 -2.07
C TYR A 122 16.42 -5.18 -1.57
N SER A 123 16.78 -4.83 -0.33
CA SER A 123 18.02 -5.28 0.33
C SER A 123 19.31 -5.02 -0.46
N LYS A 124 19.29 -4.08 -1.42
CA LYS A 124 20.38 -3.80 -2.39
C LYS A 124 20.79 -5.00 -3.27
N THR A 125 20.07 -6.11 -3.22
CA THR A 125 20.39 -7.35 -3.96
C THR A 125 19.42 -7.62 -5.09
N VAL A 126 18.19 -7.13 -4.98
CA VAL A 126 17.18 -7.25 -6.02
C VAL A 126 16.71 -5.87 -6.45
N LYS A 127 16.72 -5.62 -7.75
CA LYS A 127 16.21 -4.38 -8.34
C LYS A 127 15.07 -4.66 -9.29
N TYR A 128 14.11 -3.76 -9.38
CA TYR A 128 12.92 -3.89 -10.22
C TYR A 128 12.69 -2.62 -11.00
N ASP A 129 12.32 -2.75 -12.27
CA ASP A 129 11.60 -1.74 -13.05
C ASP A 129 10.66 -2.49 -14.00
N ILE A 130 9.49 -2.85 -13.48
CA ILE A 130 8.47 -3.65 -14.16
C ILE A 130 7.19 -2.85 -14.23
N THR A 131 6.62 -2.72 -15.42
CA THR A 131 5.29 -2.14 -15.68
C THR A 131 4.36 -3.26 -16.16
N PHE A 132 3.10 -3.23 -15.73
CA PHE A 132 2.09 -4.19 -16.18
C PHE A 132 1.15 -3.53 -17.19
N VAL A 133 1.15 -4.03 -18.42
CA VAL A 133 0.25 -3.59 -19.51
C VAL A 133 -0.76 -4.71 -19.72
N ASP A 134 -2.05 -4.42 -19.55
CA ASP A 134 -3.13 -5.43 -19.56
C ASP A 134 -2.87 -6.60 -18.59
N GLY A 135 -2.14 -6.31 -17.49
CA GLY A 135 -1.73 -7.30 -16.51
C GLY A 135 -0.46 -8.07 -16.86
N LEU A 136 0.17 -7.86 -18.02
CA LEU A 136 1.38 -8.57 -18.43
C LEU A 136 2.64 -7.76 -18.11
N ALA A 137 3.62 -8.40 -17.46
CA ALA A 137 4.86 -7.77 -17.06
C ALA A 137 5.70 -7.32 -18.26
N ASN A 138 6.20 -6.09 -18.22
CA ASN A 138 7.12 -5.52 -19.19
C ASN A 138 8.21 -4.76 -18.44
N GLY A 139 9.47 -4.97 -18.80
CA GLY A 139 10.61 -4.34 -18.13
C GLY A 139 11.59 -5.38 -17.61
N TRP A 140 12.18 -5.14 -16.44
CA TRP A 140 13.25 -6.00 -15.96
C TRP A 140 13.30 -6.10 -14.44
N PHE A 141 13.87 -7.18 -13.96
CA PHE A 141 14.43 -7.24 -12.60
C PHE A 141 15.88 -7.71 -12.67
N GLU A 142 16.64 -7.34 -11.65
CA GLU A 142 18.02 -7.76 -11.48
C GLU A 142 18.12 -8.46 -10.14
N SER A 143 18.74 -9.64 -10.10
CA SER A 143 19.00 -10.39 -8.87
C SER A 143 20.43 -10.91 -8.92
N GLU A 144 21.20 -10.68 -7.85
CA GLU A 144 22.59 -11.15 -7.73
C GLU A 144 23.50 -10.73 -8.90
N GLY A 145 23.18 -9.61 -9.56
CA GLY A 145 23.91 -9.08 -10.71
C GLY A 145 23.44 -9.59 -12.07
N GLU A 146 22.53 -10.56 -12.10
CA GLU A 146 21.90 -11.06 -13.33
C GLU A 146 20.62 -10.28 -13.63
N LYS A 147 20.46 -9.87 -14.89
CA LYS A 147 19.32 -9.09 -15.35
C LYS A 147 18.38 -9.93 -16.19
N PHE A 148 17.13 -9.98 -15.78
CA PHE A 148 16.04 -10.72 -16.41
C PHE A 148 15.05 -9.74 -17.01
N VAL A 149 14.74 -9.89 -18.29
CA VAL A 149 13.89 -8.97 -19.05
C VAL A 149 12.58 -9.65 -19.44
N PHE A 150 11.47 -9.01 -19.09
CA PHE A 150 10.14 -9.40 -19.52
C PHE A 150 9.69 -8.54 -20.70
N SER A 151 9.14 -9.20 -21.71
CA SER A 151 8.44 -8.57 -22.83
C SER A 151 7.10 -9.27 -23.02
N ASP A 152 6.02 -8.50 -23.05
CA ASP A 152 4.64 -9.02 -23.17
C ASP A 152 4.32 -10.13 -22.16
N GLY A 153 4.78 -9.93 -20.93
CA GLY A 153 4.59 -10.86 -19.82
C GLY A 153 5.57 -12.03 -19.78
N VAL A 154 6.43 -12.21 -20.77
CA VAL A 154 7.29 -13.40 -20.88
C VAL A 154 8.77 -13.04 -20.72
N LEU A 155 9.46 -13.79 -19.87
CA LEU A 155 10.91 -13.91 -19.80
C LEU A 155 11.30 -15.26 -20.40
N THR A 156 12.25 -15.25 -21.34
CA THR A 156 12.79 -16.48 -21.95
C THR A 156 14.26 -16.64 -21.59
N LEU A 157 14.62 -17.84 -21.13
CA LEU A 157 15.98 -18.25 -20.81
C LEU A 157 16.34 -19.49 -21.63
N GLU A 158 17.54 -19.50 -22.19
CA GLU A 158 18.06 -20.64 -22.95
C GLU A 158 19.36 -21.12 -22.33
N GLU A 159 19.40 -22.38 -21.90
CA GLU A 159 20.57 -23.00 -21.28
C GLU A 159 20.64 -24.48 -21.71
N ASP A 160 21.79 -24.92 -22.23
CA ASP A 160 22.04 -26.30 -22.66
C ASP A 160 20.96 -26.93 -23.55
N GLY A 161 20.36 -26.13 -24.44
CA GLY A 161 19.29 -26.57 -25.36
C GLY A 161 17.93 -26.74 -24.69
N ILE A 162 17.77 -26.27 -23.45
CA ILE A 162 16.52 -26.16 -22.73
C ILE A 162 16.05 -24.71 -22.79
N THR A 163 14.84 -24.50 -23.30
CA THR A 163 14.15 -23.21 -23.24
C THR A 163 13.24 -23.18 -22.03
N THR A 164 13.47 -22.24 -21.12
CA THR A 164 12.58 -21.95 -19.99
C THR A 164 11.87 -20.62 -20.24
N GLU A 165 10.54 -20.62 -20.15
CA GLU A 165 9.74 -19.41 -20.23
C GLU A 165 9.03 -19.18 -18.90
N VAL A 166 9.13 -17.95 -18.40
CA VAL A 166 8.42 -17.50 -17.21
C VAL A 166 7.43 -16.42 -17.63
N LYS A 167 6.14 -16.71 -17.49
CA LYS A 167 5.09 -15.71 -17.68
C LYS A 167 4.77 -15.06 -16.35
N TYR A 168 4.95 -13.76 -16.24
CA TYR A 168 4.66 -12.98 -15.03
C TYR A 168 3.54 -11.97 -15.29
N TYR A 169 2.52 -11.97 -14.42
CA TYR A 169 1.31 -11.19 -14.63
C TYR A 169 0.62 -10.74 -13.33
N VAL A 170 -0.30 -9.78 -13.47
CA VAL A 170 -1.29 -9.35 -12.49
C VAL A 170 -2.67 -9.74 -13.02
N ASN A 171 -3.37 -10.59 -12.27
CA ASN A 171 -4.72 -11.01 -12.56
C ASN A 171 -5.66 -9.79 -12.58
N GLN A 172 -6.34 -9.58 -13.71
CA GLN A 172 -7.17 -8.40 -13.91
C GLN A 172 -8.53 -8.47 -13.21
N GLU A 173 -8.93 -9.61 -12.68
CA GLU A 173 -10.15 -9.73 -11.89
C GLU A 173 -9.85 -9.53 -10.40
N THR A 174 -8.79 -10.16 -9.90
CA THR A 174 -8.49 -10.19 -8.46
C THR A 174 -7.41 -9.19 -8.03
N GLY A 175 -6.52 -8.79 -8.94
CA GLY A 175 -5.31 -8.01 -8.64
C GLY A 175 -4.14 -8.84 -8.12
N ASP A 176 -4.30 -10.17 -8.04
CA ASP A 176 -3.26 -11.09 -7.57
C ASP A 176 -2.10 -11.19 -8.55
N MET A 177 -0.90 -11.51 -8.03
CA MET A 177 0.28 -11.71 -8.88
C MET A 177 0.41 -13.19 -9.20
N GLY A 178 0.61 -13.49 -10.49
CA GLY A 178 0.75 -14.86 -11.00
C GLY A 178 2.06 -15.05 -11.74
N MET A 179 2.61 -16.26 -11.61
CA MET A 179 3.71 -16.76 -12.42
C MET A 179 3.34 -18.12 -13.01
N GLU A 180 3.62 -18.31 -14.29
CA GLU A 180 3.52 -19.59 -14.97
C GLU A 180 4.87 -19.96 -15.56
N PHE A 181 5.26 -21.22 -15.43
CA PHE A 181 6.55 -21.75 -15.87
C PHE A 181 6.34 -22.73 -17.01
N PHE A 182 7.15 -22.62 -18.06
CA PHE A 182 7.15 -23.53 -19.19
C PHE A 182 8.57 -24.01 -19.48
N ILE A 183 8.72 -25.30 -19.77
CA ILE A 183 9.99 -25.92 -20.17
C ILE A 183 9.78 -26.55 -21.55
N ASN A 184 10.55 -26.09 -22.53
CA ASN A 184 10.42 -26.50 -23.94
C ASN A 184 8.97 -26.41 -24.44
N GLY A 185 8.30 -25.30 -24.13
CA GLY A 185 6.90 -25.02 -24.49
C GLY A 185 5.83 -25.81 -23.72
N LYS A 186 6.21 -26.65 -22.75
CA LYS A 186 5.26 -27.42 -21.92
C LYS A 186 5.13 -26.77 -20.55
N SER A 187 3.89 -26.61 -20.07
CA SER A 187 3.63 -26.10 -18.72
C SER A 187 4.28 -26.99 -17.66
N ALA A 188 5.10 -26.37 -16.80
CA ALA A 188 5.82 -27.01 -15.71
C ALA A 188 5.25 -26.63 -14.33
N GLY A 189 4.50 -25.53 -14.24
CA GLY A 189 3.84 -25.12 -13.01
C GLY A 189 3.21 -23.74 -13.08
N ARG A 190 2.41 -23.43 -12.06
CA ARG A 190 1.79 -22.12 -11.84
C ARG A 190 1.76 -21.82 -10.35
N ASP A 191 2.05 -20.57 -9.99
CA ASP A 191 1.89 -20.01 -8.66
C ASP A 191 1.12 -18.69 -8.77
N GLU A 192 0.10 -18.52 -7.94
CA GLU A 192 -0.67 -17.27 -7.87
C GLU A 192 -0.85 -16.91 -6.41
N LYS A 193 -0.47 -15.68 -6.07
CA LYS A 193 -0.44 -15.20 -4.70
C LYS A 193 -1.18 -13.89 -4.61
N PRO A 194 -1.88 -13.64 -3.48
CA PRO A 194 -2.43 -12.34 -3.20
C PRO A 194 -1.38 -11.26 -3.39
N ASN A 195 -1.78 -10.09 -3.89
CA ASN A 195 -0.91 -8.93 -4.05
C ASN A 195 -0.26 -8.55 -2.69
N LYS A 196 0.90 -9.14 -2.40
CA LYS A 196 1.61 -9.06 -1.14
C LYS A 196 2.95 -8.33 -1.28
N VAL A 197 3.19 -7.58 -2.37
CA VAL A 197 4.40 -6.74 -2.47
C VAL A 197 4.53 -5.88 -1.23
N PHE A 198 3.39 -5.34 -0.77
CA PHE A 198 3.21 -4.95 0.61
C PHE A 198 1.84 -5.42 1.10
N GLY A 199 1.80 -6.19 2.20
CA GLY A 199 0.52 -6.58 2.80
C GLY A 199 -0.19 -5.37 3.44
N MET A 200 -1.49 -5.20 3.18
CA MET A 200 -2.30 -4.16 3.84
C MET A 200 -2.16 -4.14 5.37
N GLU A 201 -2.03 -5.33 5.95
CA GLU A 201 -1.84 -5.52 7.38
C GLU A 201 -0.57 -4.85 7.92
N TYR A 202 0.51 -4.88 7.14
CA TYR A 202 1.76 -4.22 7.52
C TYR A 202 1.58 -2.71 7.72
N PHE A 203 0.85 -2.05 6.83
CA PHE A 203 0.59 -0.60 6.95
C PHE A 203 -0.42 -0.27 8.03
N ARG A 204 -1.41 -1.14 8.26
CA ARG A 204 -2.33 -1.02 9.41
C ARG A 204 -1.56 -1.03 10.72
N ILE A 205 -0.69 -2.02 10.90
CA ILE A 205 0.16 -2.13 12.08
C ILE A 205 1.02 -0.87 12.25
N ILE A 206 1.72 -0.44 11.19
CA ILE A 206 2.58 0.74 11.28
C ILE A 206 1.79 1.99 11.66
N ALA A 207 0.63 2.21 11.05
CA ALA A 207 -0.19 3.38 11.33
C ALA A 207 -0.71 3.38 12.78
N ILE A 208 -1.27 2.27 13.23
CA ILE A 208 -1.81 2.12 14.59
C ILE A 208 -0.71 2.22 15.64
N SER A 209 0.42 1.52 15.44
CA SER A 209 1.56 1.60 16.36
C SER A 209 2.12 3.03 16.45
N SER A 210 2.16 3.77 15.33
CA SER A 210 2.61 5.16 15.32
C SER A 210 1.69 6.07 16.16
N ILE A 211 0.37 5.84 16.10
CA ILE A 211 -0.59 6.60 16.93
C ILE A 211 -0.39 6.26 18.41
N LEU A 212 -0.27 4.97 18.76
CA LEU A 212 -0.11 4.53 20.15
C LEU A 212 1.18 5.08 20.76
N GLU A 213 2.30 4.97 20.03
CA GLU A 213 3.60 5.49 20.44
C GLU A 213 3.51 7.00 20.73
N GLU A 214 3.02 7.79 19.78
CA GLU A 214 2.94 9.24 19.96
C GLU A 214 1.92 9.67 21.02
N ASN A 215 0.78 8.97 21.14
CA ASN A 215 -0.24 9.35 22.11
C ASN A 215 0.16 8.99 23.56
N SER A 216 1.02 7.99 23.74
CA SER A 216 1.54 7.60 25.07
C SER A 216 2.40 8.69 25.71
N LYS A 217 3.16 9.46 24.92
CA LYS A 217 4.08 10.50 25.42
C LYS A 217 3.37 11.69 26.08
N GLY A 218 2.07 11.86 25.81
CA GLY A 218 1.24 12.89 26.43
C GLY A 218 0.62 12.50 27.76
N LYS A 219 0.75 11.23 28.20
CA LYS A 219 0.15 10.73 29.45
C LYS A 219 1.06 10.88 30.67
N ASP A 220 2.34 11.19 30.47
CA ASP A 220 3.34 11.38 31.52
C ASP A 220 3.57 12.86 31.89
N LYS A 221 2.64 13.76 31.49
CA LYS A 221 2.61 15.18 31.84
C LYS A 221 1.26 15.55 32.44
#